data_AF-A0A7W7DMS6-F1
#
_entry.id   AF-A0A7W7DMS6-F1
#
_cell.length_a   1.000
_cell.length_b   1.000
_cell.length_c   1.000
_cell.angle_alpha   90.00
_cell.angle_beta   90.00
_cell.angle_gamma   90.00
#
_symmetry.space_group_name_H-M   'P 1'
#
loop_
_entity.id
_entity.type
_entity.pdbx_description
1 polymer ?
#
loop_
_entity_poly.entity_id
_entity_poly.type
_entity_poly.pdbx_seq_one_letter_code
_entity_poly.pdbx_strand_id
1 'polypeptide(L)'
;MAHVESAHLVELALSNATPTDADAEALRHIEHCTHCRDELAMLTRLVTAARTAETVDLPTPPPEDVWLRITQEVSRETGTPPPPHHPWHDDEPG
;
A
#
# COMPACT_ATOMS: atom_id res chain seq x y z
N MET A 1 -0.63 -17.81 -17.81
CA MET A 1 -0.93 -16.41 -18.16
C MET A 1 -0.77 -15.60 -16.89
N ALA A 2 -0.10 -14.45 -16.95
CA ALA A 2 0.10 -13.59 -15.78
C ALA A 2 -1.22 -12.93 -15.37
N HIS A 3 -1.42 -12.77 -14.06
CA HIS A 3 -2.52 -12.01 -13.48
C HIS A 3 -2.22 -10.51 -13.54
N VAL A 4 -3.25 -9.68 -13.35
CA VAL A 4 -3.05 -8.24 -13.14
C VAL A 4 -2.31 -8.05 -11.82
N GLU A 5 -1.31 -7.18 -11.80
CA GLU A 5 -0.55 -6.85 -10.60
C GLU A 5 -1.49 -6.31 -9.51
N SER A 6 -1.36 -6.78 -8.27
CA SER A 6 -2.24 -6.38 -7.16
C SER A 6 -2.25 -4.87 -6.92
N ALA A 7 -1.11 -4.20 -7.10
CA ALA A 7 -1.05 -2.74 -7.01
C ALA A 7 -1.97 -2.05 -8.04
N HIS A 8 -2.05 -2.58 -9.26
CA HIS A 8 -2.93 -2.06 -10.30
C HIS A 8 -4.41 -2.34 -9.97
N LEU A 9 -4.72 -3.52 -9.41
CA LEU A 9 -6.09 -3.82 -8.93
C LEU A 9 -6.54 -2.85 -7.82
N VAL A 10 -5.63 -2.43 -6.93
CA VAL A 10 -5.91 -1.41 -5.91
C VAL A 10 -6.21 -0.06 -6.55
N GLU A 11 -5.42 0.38 -7.53
CA GLU A 11 -5.66 1.64 -8.24
C GLU A 11 -7.03 1.63 -8.95
N LEU A 12 -7.40 0.52 -9.59
CA LEU A 12 -8.73 0.34 -10.19
C LEU A 12 -9.84 0.44 -9.14
N ALA A 13 -9.68 -0.21 -7.99
CA ALA A 13 -10.65 -0.16 -6.89
C ALA A 13 -10.80 1.24 -6.28
N LEU A 14 -9.71 2.01 -6.23
CA LEU A 14 -9.73 3.40 -5.76
C LEU A 14 -10.42 4.33 -6.78
N SER A 15 -10.38 4.02 -8.08
CA SER A 15 -10.97 4.84 -9.16
C SER A 15 -10.58 6.33 -9.07
N ASN A 16 -9.36 6.60 -8.60
CA ASN A 16 -8.90 7.95 -8.27
C ASN A 16 -8.10 8.62 -9.41
N ALA A 17 -7.82 7.87 -10.48
CA ALA A 17 -7.03 8.31 -11.62
C ALA A 17 -7.86 8.41 -12.90
N THR A 18 -7.38 9.21 -13.85
CA THR A 18 -7.91 9.24 -15.22
C THR A 18 -7.73 7.86 -15.87
N PRO A 19 -8.77 7.26 -16.48
CA PRO A 19 -8.66 5.96 -17.13
C PRO A 19 -7.54 5.93 -18.18
N THR A 20 -6.74 4.87 -18.14
CA THR A 20 -5.62 4.62 -19.06
C THR A 20 -5.91 3.41 -19.96
N ASP A 21 -5.15 3.27 -21.05
CA ASP A 21 -5.24 2.08 -21.92
C ASP A 21 -4.89 0.78 -21.18
N ALA A 22 -3.99 0.88 -20.18
CA ALA A 22 -3.63 -0.24 -19.32
C ALA A 22 -4.80 -0.68 -18.43
N ASP A 23 -5.65 0.25 -17.99
CA ASP A 23 -6.87 -0.06 -17.25
C ASP A 23 -7.87 -0.80 -18.14
N ALA A 24 -8.05 -0.36 -19.39
CA ALA A 24 -8.91 -1.03 -20.34
C ALA A 24 -8.45 -2.46 -20.63
N GLU A 25 -7.14 -2.70 -20.72
CA GLU A 25 -6.57 -4.04 -20.86
C GLU A 25 -6.77 -4.90 -19.60
N ALA A 26 -6.51 -4.35 -18.42
CA ALA A 26 -6.75 -5.03 -17.16
C ALA A 26 -8.23 -5.43 -16.99
N LEU A 27 -9.16 -4.53 -17.33
CA LEU A 27 -10.60 -4.80 -17.27
C LEU A 27 -11.01 -5.93 -18.24
N ARG A 28 -10.51 -5.93 -19.48
CA ARG A 28 -10.72 -7.05 -20.42
C ARG A 28 -10.21 -8.37 -19.87
N HIS A 29 -9.08 -8.38 -19.16
CA HIS A 29 -8.58 -9.59 -18.50
C HIS A 29 -9.50 -10.04 -17.36
N ILE A 30 -9.93 -9.11 -16.50
CA ILE A 30 -10.78 -9.37 -15.32
C ILE A 30 -12.14 -9.96 -15.72
N GLU A 31 -12.68 -9.57 -16.88
CA GLU A 31 -13.89 -10.19 -17.43
C GLU A 31 -13.75 -11.71 -17.60
N HIS A 32 -12.54 -12.21 -17.90
CA HIS A 32 -12.27 -13.60 -18.20
C HIS A 32 -11.53 -14.35 -17.08
N CYS A 33 -10.98 -13.66 -16.09
CA CYS A 33 -10.22 -14.25 -14.99
C CYS A 33 -10.96 -14.15 -13.65
N THR A 34 -11.45 -15.29 -13.14
CA THR A 34 -12.17 -15.34 -11.85
C THR A 34 -11.30 -14.85 -10.68
N HIS A 35 -10.00 -15.19 -10.65
CA HIS A 35 -9.11 -14.77 -9.57
C HIS A 35 -8.97 -13.25 -9.47
N CYS A 36 -8.65 -12.58 -10.58
CA CYS A 36 -8.53 -11.12 -10.59
C CYS A 36 -9.87 -10.42 -10.34
N ARG A 37 -10.99 -11.02 -10.77
CA ARG A 37 -12.34 -10.51 -10.47
C ARG A 37 -12.66 -10.57 -8.98
N ASP A 38 -12.35 -11.68 -8.33
CA ASP A 38 -12.60 -11.88 -6.91
C ASP A 38 -11.73 -10.94 -6.07
N GLU A 39 -10.47 -10.76 -6.43
CA GLU A 39 -9.55 -9.83 -5.79
C GLU A 39 -10.03 -8.38 -5.94
N LEU A 40 -10.38 -7.94 -7.15
CA LEU A 40 -10.93 -6.59 -7.38
C LEU A 40 -12.23 -6.37 -6.59
N ALA A 41 -13.10 -7.36 -6.52
CA ALA A 41 -14.35 -7.28 -5.76
C ALA A 41 -14.09 -7.14 -4.25
N MET A 42 -13.09 -7.86 -3.71
CA MET A 42 -12.66 -7.73 -2.33
C MET A 42 -12.12 -6.32 -2.06
N LEU A 43 -11.22 -5.81 -2.90
CA LEU A 43 -10.64 -4.48 -2.76
C LEU A 43 -11.71 -3.38 -2.85
N THR A 44 -12.66 -3.52 -3.78
CA THR A 44 -13.77 -2.56 -3.93
C THR A 44 -14.66 -2.52 -2.68
N ARG A 45 -14.92 -3.68 -2.05
CA ARG A 45 -15.65 -3.72 -0.76
C ARG A 45 -14.90 -3.00 0.34
N LEU A 46 -13.58 -3.19 0.43
CA LEU A 46 -12.73 -2.50 1.41
C LEU A 46 -12.76 -0.98 1.21
N VAL A 47 -12.57 -0.51 -0.04
CA VAL A 47 -12.63 0.91 -0.37
C VAL A 47 -14.00 1.50 -0.07
N THR A 48 -15.07 0.77 -0.38
CA THR A 48 -16.44 1.19 -0.06
C THR A 48 -16.63 1.35 1.44
N ALA A 49 -16.25 0.34 2.24
CA ALA A 49 -16.36 0.39 3.69
C ALA A 49 -15.56 1.57 4.30
N ALA A 50 -14.35 1.81 3.80
CA ALA A 50 -13.53 2.94 4.25
C ALA A 50 -14.16 4.30 3.91
N ARG A 51 -14.79 4.43 2.73
CA ARG A 51 -15.46 5.68 2.32
C ARG A 51 -16.77 5.93 3.05
N THR A 52 -17.46 4.88 3.47
CA THR A 52 -18.73 4.98 4.21
C THR A 52 -18.55 4.97 5.73
N ALA A 53 -17.31 4.85 6.22
CA ALA A 53 -17.03 4.82 7.65
C ALA A 53 -17.47 6.13 8.32
N GLU A 54 -18.23 6.00 9.40
CA GLU A 54 -18.64 7.12 10.22
C GLU A 54 -17.67 7.31 11.39
N THR A 55 -17.77 8.45 12.08
CA THR A 55 -16.92 8.74 13.25
C THR A 55 -17.04 7.67 14.35
N VAL A 56 -18.19 7.00 14.45
CA VAL A 56 -18.42 5.90 15.39
C VAL A 56 -17.66 4.61 15.03
N ASP A 57 -17.31 4.42 13.76
CA ASP A 57 -16.53 3.28 13.28
C ASP A 57 -15.02 3.48 13.49
N LEU A 58 -14.60 4.74 13.75
CA LEU A 58 -13.21 5.07 13.95
C LEU A 58 -12.77 4.74 15.38
N PRO A 59 -11.54 4.23 15.57
CA PRO A 59 -10.98 4.09 16.89
C PRO A 59 -10.86 5.46 17.56
N THR A 60 -11.05 5.52 18.87
CA THR A 60 -10.82 6.74 19.65
C THR A 60 -9.40 7.24 19.39
N PRO A 61 -9.22 8.49 18.95
CA PRO A 61 -7.90 9.01 18.66
C PRO A 61 -7.04 9.00 19.93
N PRO A 62 -5.75 8.64 19.84
CA PRO A 62 -4.88 8.67 21.00
C PRO A 62 -4.67 10.12 21.48
N PRO A 63 -4.39 10.33 22.77
CA PRO A 63 -4.08 11.64 23.33
C PRO A 63 -2.91 12.36 22.61
N GLU A 64 -2.90 13.69 22.62
CA GLU A 64 -1.89 14.51 21.91
C GLU A 64 -0.45 14.25 22.38
N ASP A 65 -0.24 13.92 23.65
CA ASP A 65 1.08 13.63 24.20
C ASP A 65 1.70 12.36 23.61
N VAL A 66 0.87 11.39 23.21
CA VAL A 66 1.32 10.19 22.50
C VAL A 66 1.88 10.57 21.12
N TRP A 67 1.16 11.42 20.38
CA TRP A 67 1.63 11.91 19.09
C TRP A 67 2.92 12.71 19.21
N LEU A 68 3.01 13.62 20.20
CA LEU A 68 4.21 14.40 20.45
C LEU A 68 5.43 13.51 20.70
N ARG A 69 5.27 12.42 21.47
CA ARG A 69 6.33 11.45 21.73
C ARG A 69 6.77 10.71 20.48
N ILE A 70 5.82 10.23 19.66
CA ILE A 70 6.11 9.56 18.38
C ILE A 70 6.89 10.51 17.45
N THR A 71 6.44 11.76 17.31
CA THR A 71 7.13 12.75 16.47
C THR A 71 8.57 12.99 16.94
N GLN A 72 8.80 13.09 18.25
CA GLN A 72 10.15 13.24 18.80
C GLN A 72 11.03 12.01 18.52
N GLU A 73 10.48 10.80 18.65
CA GLU A 73 11.21 9.55 18.41
C GLU A 73 11.61 9.40 16.94
N VAL A 74 10.67 9.57 16.01
CA VAL A 74 10.95 9.53 14.56
C VAL A 74 11.98 10.59 14.15
N SER A 75 11.90 11.79 14.74
CA SER A 75 12.88 12.86 14.48
C SER A 75 14.29 12.50 14.95
N ARG A 76 14.41 11.72 16.04
CA ARG A 76 15.71 11.23 16.54
C ARG A 76 16.28 10.12 15.67
N GLU A 77 15.44 9.22 15.18
CA GLU A 77 15.86 8.15 14.26
C GLU A 77 16.32 8.72 12.91
N THR A 78 15.55 9.65 12.34
CA THR A 78 15.89 10.30 11.06
C THR A 78 17.08 11.25 11.15
N GLY A 79 17.36 11.80 12.34
CA GLY A 79 18.56 12.60 12.60
C GLY A 79 19.83 11.80 12.84
N THR A 80 19.77 10.46 12.88
CA THR A 80 20.94 9.61 13.06
C THR A 80 21.58 9.32 11.69
N PRO A 81 22.84 9.72 11.44
CA PRO A 81 23.51 9.38 10.18
C PRO A 81 23.58 7.85 10.03
N PRO A 82 23.46 7.31 8.79
CA PRO A 82 23.48 5.88 8.56
C PRO A 82 24.78 5.28 9.14
N PRO A 83 24.73 4.06 9.71
CA PRO A 83 25.93 3.40 10.18
C PRO A 83 26.94 3.33 9.01
N PRO A 84 28.25 3.50 9.28
CA PRO A 84 29.25 3.43 8.24
C PRO A 84 29.06 2.11 7.48
N HIS A 85 28.93 2.21 6.16
CA HIS A 85 28.97 1.04 5.28
C HIS A 85 30.31 0.36 5.51
N HIS A 86 30.33 -0.72 6.30
CA HIS A 86 31.45 -1.64 6.28
C HIS A 86 31.39 -2.32 4.91
N PRO A 87 32.37 -2.10 4.01
CA PRO A 87 32.45 -2.88 2.81
C PRO A 87 32.66 -4.32 3.26
N TRP A 88 31.72 -5.18 2.90
CA TRP A 88 31.86 -6.62 3.05
C TRP A 88 33.16 -7.01 2.34
N HIS A 89 34.14 -7.49 3.11
CA HIS A 89 35.31 -8.13 2.54
C HIS A 89 34.83 -9.48 2.00
N ASP A 90 34.71 -9.58 0.68
CA ASP A 90 34.72 -10.86 -0.02
C ASP A 90 36.11 -11.49 0.20
N ASP A 91 36.21 -12.33 1.22
CA ASP A 91 37.32 -13.28 1.35
C ASP A 91 36.97 -14.51 0.50
N GLU A 92 37.37 -14.49 -0.77
CA GLU A 92 37.32 -15.65 -1.67
C GLU A 92 38.65 -16.43 -1.53
N PRO A 93 38.64 -17.71 -1.11
CA PRO A 93 39.87 -18.48 -1.00
C PRO A 93 40.25 -19.09 -2.36
N GLY A 94 41.43 -18.71 -2.85
CA GLY A 94 42.15 -19.39 -3.94
C GLY A 94 43.23 -20.34 -3.42
#